data_AF-D5BUI7-F1
#
_entry.id   AF-D5BUI7-F1
#
_cell.length_a   1.000
_cell.length_b   1.000
_cell.length_c   1.000
_cell.angle_alpha   90.00
_cell.angle_beta   90.00
_cell.angle_gamma   90.00
#
_symmetry.space_group_name_H-M   'P 1'
#
loop_
_entity.id
_entity.type
_entity.pdbx_description
1 polymer ?
#
loop_
_entity_poly.entity_id
_entity_poly.type
_entity_poly.pdbx_seq_one_letter_code
_entity_poly.pdbx_strand_id
1 'polypeptide(L)'
;MFDPVGILRSWPEFTLEPPSEYLINCFRCIGDAVTAAGRPIHDRSTVINLTTSIASRSYGPELYRAVHLLAALATTETSIDQLLLPESPITGSRVIALLQNGKEADGLVIETHLLCFGIHGNSGEQMKISARQLPAAVALIEFLIESLGFEVIYQAYEKLSQNLDSATISAVTKKLSAALYQFLGEHLPSASNRQMVQLLSNYISNAQKGITSINPEDVTDELIYDFWCAHAHDDSVSFRLFSTAAQAWVTYRNALNLASTDAFSLHVSIDQMQEDGQIDQVHHHQSQSHMDDEDYPKSGASSLAEIVLDINTPSQWLHDLVSPPCDNIKLFTKVEQDYIAFPLMAGSAASALLLTCLRVAVFSPLQNKIVQTKRSKSNKDGTREGDDTSPFEKVTDDAYSDIIKQWKEMVAVASGLRDTAYYRLWEAKDPQFFTYFVDAGTEDERHILSEISLEQSEKMADSAMIGNYAEMIANAVFTTLETMPASHLLCAKKSKMKEIAHRYRRKGLVPIHSTDNAIYKDWLNALLIGGERLGKIHNFLRDLSSLADSKIAQLQINFKQDKQNFRNQMRSLYEV
;
A
#
# COMPACT_ATOMS: atom_id res chain seq x y z
N MET A 1 -13.06 22.45 -11.35
CA MET A 1 -11.96 21.74 -10.72
C MET A 1 -11.39 20.74 -11.71
N PHE A 2 -10.10 20.82 -11.99
CA PHE A 2 -9.38 19.85 -12.79
C PHE A 2 -9.19 18.57 -11.97
N ASP A 3 -9.50 17.40 -12.56
CA ASP A 3 -9.31 16.11 -11.90
C ASP A 3 -8.23 15.29 -12.61
N PRO A 4 -7.00 15.24 -12.06
CA PRO A 4 -5.92 14.40 -12.59
C PRO A 4 -6.25 12.90 -12.50
N VAL A 5 -7.07 12.50 -11.52
CA VAL A 5 -7.39 11.08 -11.27
C VAL A 5 -8.18 10.50 -12.42
N GLY A 6 -9.13 11.24 -12.99
CA GLY A 6 -9.86 10.82 -14.19
C GLY A 6 -8.94 10.49 -15.40
N ILE A 7 -7.78 11.12 -15.51
CA ILE A 7 -6.79 10.84 -16.56
C ILE A 7 -6.01 9.57 -16.21
N LEU A 8 -5.49 9.51 -14.99
CA LEU A 8 -4.57 8.45 -14.55
C LEU A 8 -5.28 7.12 -14.27
N ARG A 9 -6.57 7.12 -13.88
CA ARG A 9 -7.35 5.90 -13.62
C ARG A 9 -7.48 4.97 -14.83
N SER A 10 -7.32 5.51 -16.04
CA SER A 10 -7.35 4.71 -17.27
C SER A 10 -6.05 3.91 -17.51
N TRP A 11 -5.00 4.11 -16.71
CA TRP A 11 -3.70 3.50 -16.92
C TRP A 11 -3.52 2.29 -15.98
N PRO A 12 -3.25 1.09 -16.51
CA PRO A 12 -3.13 -0.11 -15.71
C PRO A 12 -2.09 0.00 -14.59
N GLU A 13 -0.94 0.65 -14.85
CA GLU A 13 0.11 0.83 -13.85
C GLU A 13 -0.34 1.51 -12.54
N PHE A 14 -1.32 2.39 -12.59
CA PHE A 14 -1.81 3.12 -11.41
C PHE A 14 -2.91 2.37 -10.66
N THR A 15 -3.34 1.21 -11.17
CA THR A 15 -4.27 0.32 -10.48
C THR A 15 -3.63 -0.30 -9.24
N LEU A 16 -2.39 -0.79 -9.37
CA LEU A 16 -1.66 -1.48 -8.30
C LEU A 16 -1.04 -0.54 -7.27
N GLU A 17 -0.52 0.58 -7.75
CA GLU A 17 0.15 1.58 -6.93
C GLU A 17 -0.31 2.95 -7.46
N PRO A 18 -1.34 3.57 -6.86
CA PRO A 18 -1.81 4.86 -7.31
C PRO A 18 -0.72 5.94 -7.07
N PRO A 19 -0.68 7.00 -7.88
CA PRO A 19 0.12 8.17 -7.58
C PRO A 19 -0.19 8.70 -6.17
N SER A 20 0.82 9.15 -5.45
CA SER A 20 0.60 9.75 -4.12
C SER A 20 -0.35 10.95 -4.19
N GLU A 21 -1.04 11.24 -3.09
CA GLU A 21 -1.91 12.41 -2.99
C GLU A 21 -1.15 13.71 -3.23
N TYR A 22 0.08 13.81 -2.70
CA TYR A 22 0.93 14.98 -2.90
C TYR A 22 1.13 15.31 -4.39
N LEU A 23 1.48 14.31 -5.20
CA LEU A 23 1.62 14.46 -6.65
C LEU A 23 0.30 14.82 -7.34
N ILE A 24 -0.82 14.23 -6.92
CA ILE A 24 -2.15 14.59 -7.44
C ILE A 24 -2.46 16.06 -7.13
N ASN A 25 -2.17 16.52 -5.93
CA ASN A 25 -2.37 17.90 -5.52
C ASN A 25 -1.46 18.85 -6.30
N CYS A 26 -0.20 18.50 -6.58
CA CYS A 26 0.65 19.29 -7.49
C CYS A 26 -0.02 19.49 -8.85
N PHE A 27 -0.63 18.46 -9.46
CA PHE A 27 -1.33 18.61 -10.73
C PHE A 27 -2.61 19.45 -10.62
N ARG A 28 -3.36 19.31 -9.50
CA ARG A 28 -4.54 20.14 -9.23
C ARG A 28 -4.17 21.61 -9.07
N CYS A 29 -3.10 21.93 -8.35
CA CYS A 29 -2.60 23.31 -8.22
C CYS A 29 -2.41 23.97 -9.59
N ILE A 30 -1.80 23.27 -10.55
CA ILE A 30 -1.61 23.80 -11.92
C ILE A 30 -2.95 23.90 -12.68
N GLY A 31 -3.81 22.89 -12.57
CA GLY A 31 -5.07 22.82 -13.31
C GLY A 31 -6.14 23.80 -12.83
N ASP A 32 -6.13 24.12 -11.54
CA ASP A 32 -7.05 25.03 -10.88
C ASP A 32 -6.47 26.45 -10.69
N ALA A 33 -5.23 26.68 -11.11
CA ALA A 33 -4.59 27.99 -11.10
C ALA A 33 -5.42 29.01 -11.90
N VAL A 34 -5.83 30.10 -11.26
CA VAL A 34 -6.62 31.18 -11.88
C VAL A 34 -5.94 32.54 -11.74
N THR A 35 -6.16 33.40 -12.72
CA THR A 35 -5.76 34.80 -12.67
C THR A 35 -6.62 35.56 -11.66
N ALA A 36 -6.23 36.80 -11.31
CA ALA A 36 -7.03 37.68 -10.46
C ALA A 36 -8.48 37.92 -10.96
N ALA A 37 -8.74 37.70 -12.25
CA ALA A 37 -10.06 37.79 -12.86
C ALA A 37 -10.84 36.45 -12.86
N GLY A 38 -10.36 35.42 -12.16
CA GLY A 38 -10.99 34.10 -12.07
C GLY A 38 -10.92 33.27 -13.35
N ARG A 39 -10.00 33.58 -14.27
CA ARG A 39 -9.82 32.82 -15.52
C ARG A 39 -8.69 31.79 -15.34
N PRO A 40 -8.79 30.59 -15.92
CA PRO A 40 -7.70 29.61 -15.88
C PRO A 40 -6.39 30.21 -16.43
N ILE A 41 -5.29 30.01 -15.72
CA ILE A 41 -3.96 30.46 -16.13
C ILE A 41 -3.50 29.65 -17.36
N HIS A 42 -3.65 28.32 -17.29
CA HIS A 42 -3.31 27.39 -18.35
C HIS A 42 -4.55 26.89 -19.07
N ASP A 43 -4.41 26.59 -20.36
CA ASP A 43 -5.46 25.89 -21.09
C ASP A 43 -5.50 24.41 -20.69
N ARG A 44 -6.69 23.82 -20.75
CA ARG A 44 -6.92 22.44 -20.31
C ARG A 44 -6.04 21.42 -21.04
N SER A 45 -5.70 21.67 -22.32
CA SER A 45 -4.88 20.73 -23.08
C SER A 45 -3.43 20.71 -22.62
N THR A 46 -2.87 21.86 -22.24
CA THR A 46 -1.53 21.95 -21.62
C THR A 46 -1.48 21.18 -20.30
N VAL A 47 -2.47 21.34 -19.42
CA VAL A 47 -2.51 20.66 -18.13
C VAL A 47 -2.64 19.13 -18.28
N ILE A 48 -3.48 18.66 -19.22
CA ILE A 48 -3.60 17.24 -19.55
C ILE A 48 -2.25 16.69 -20.05
N ASN A 49 -1.64 17.36 -21.03
CA ASN A 49 -0.38 16.93 -21.62
C ASN A 49 0.77 16.92 -20.60
N LEU A 50 0.82 17.91 -19.70
CA LEU A 50 1.77 17.94 -18.59
C LEU A 50 1.58 16.75 -17.66
N THR A 51 0.33 16.50 -17.23
CA THR A 51 -0.03 15.37 -16.35
C THR A 51 0.43 14.05 -16.97
N THR A 52 0.09 13.81 -18.23
CA THR A 52 0.49 12.60 -18.96
C THR A 52 2.01 12.50 -19.14
N SER A 53 2.69 13.62 -19.42
CA SER A 53 4.14 13.62 -19.63
C SER A 53 4.93 13.33 -18.35
N ILE A 54 4.49 13.89 -17.22
CA ILE A 54 5.06 13.61 -15.90
C ILE A 54 4.79 12.16 -15.49
N ALA A 55 3.53 11.71 -15.57
CA ALA A 55 3.12 10.35 -15.21
C ALA A 55 3.86 9.27 -16.03
N SER A 56 4.07 9.50 -17.33
CA SER A 56 4.83 8.61 -18.21
C SER A 56 6.36 8.76 -18.12
N ARG A 57 6.86 9.72 -17.32
CA ARG A 57 8.28 10.12 -17.26
C ARG A 57 8.86 10.52 -18.64
N SER A 58 8.04 11.10 -19.51
CA SER A 58 8.43 11.57 -20.85
C SER A 58 8.69 13.09 -20.92
N TYR A 59 8.85 13.75 -19.77
CA TYR A 59 8.98 15.20 -19.62
C TYR A 59 10.33 15.79 -20.07
N GLY A 60 11.34 14.97 -20.37
CA GLY A 60 12.71 15.42 -20.67
C GLY A 60 12.81 16.55 -21.71
N PRO A 61 12.14 16.46 -22.89
CA PRO A 61 12.15 17.53 -23.87
C PRO A 61 11.52 18.83 -23.38
N GLU A 62 10.46 18.76 -22.58
CA GLU A 62 9.79 19.94 -22.02
C GLU A 62 10.62 20.55 -20.89
N LEU A 63 11.29 19.72 -20.07
CA LEU A 63 12.22 20.19 -19.04
C LEU A 63 13.36 21.00 -19.65
N TYR A 64 13.92 20.53 -20.76
CA TYR A 64 14.95 21.27 -21.48
C TYR A 64 14.44 22.62 -21.99
N ARG A 65 13.19 22.69 -22.48
CA ARG A 65 12.55 23.96 -22.87
C ARG A 65 12.30 24.89 -21.68
N ALA A 66 11.81 24.36 -20.56
CA ALA A 66 11.60 25.09 -19.32
C ALA A 66 12.90 25.72 -18.80
N VAL A 67 14.02 25.01 -18.84
CA VAL A 67 15.33 25.55 -18.44
C VAL A 67 15.80 26.65 -19.38
N HIS A 68 15.57 26.52 -20.70
CA HIS A 68 15.86 27.60 -21.64
C HIS A 68 14.98 28.83 -21.42
N LEU A 69 13.71 28.64 -21.04
CA LEU A 69 12.84 29.75 -20.67
C LEU A 69 13.32 30.43 -19.38
N LEU A 70 13.73 29.68 -18.36
CA LEU A 70 14.37 30.24 -17.16
C LEU A 70 15.66 31.00 -17.51
N ALA A 71 16.46 30.49 -18.43
CA ALA A 71 17.66 31.15 -18.91
C ALA A 71 17.33 32.47 -19.61
N ALA A 72 16.28 32.50 -20.45
CA ALA A 72 15.81 33.72 -21.08
C ALA A 72 15.33 34.76 -20.06
N LEU A 73 14.56 34.34 -19.05
CA LEU A 73 14.13 35.23 -17.96
C LEU A 73 15.33 35.80 -17.19
N ALA A 74 16.36 34.98 -16.94
CA ALA A 74 17.55 35.39 -16.23
C ALA A 74 18.38 36.41 -17.01
N THR A 75 18.57 36.22 -18.33
CA THR A 75 19.32 37.17 -19.15
C THR A 75 18.62 38.50 -19.37
N THR A 76 17.28 38.48 -19.44
CA THR A 76 16.49 39.71 -19.58
C THR A 76 16.22 40.39 -18.23
N GLU A 77 16.82 39.89 -17.14
CA GLU A 77 16.59 40.36 -15.75
C GLU A 77 15.10 40.40 -15.39
N THR A 78 14.30 39.49 -15.97
CA THR A 78 12.87 39.38 -15.74
C THR A 78 12.62 38.48 -14.53
N SER A 79 11.89 39.00 -13.53
CA SER A 79 11.54 38.21 -12.34
C SER A 79 10.65 37.03 -12.69
N ILE A 80 10.92 35.88 -12.06
CA ILE A 80 10.13 34.65 -12.16
C ILE A 80 8.67 34.92 -11.74
N ASP A 81 8.43 35.80 -10.76
CA ASP A 81 7.09 36.08 -10.24
C ASP A 81 6.12 36.59 -11.31
N GLN A 82 6.63 37.29 -12.33
CA GLN A 82 5.81 37.80 -13.43
C GLN A 82 5.29 36.68 -14.35
N LEU A 83 5.93 35.51 -14.28
CA LEU A 83 5.50 34.27 -14.91
C LEU A 83 4.44 33.57 -14.05
N LEU A 84 4.67 33.49 -12.74
CA LEU A 84 3.87 32.70 -11.78
C LEU A 84 2.56 33.37 -11.34
N LEU A 85 2.52 34.71 -11.35
CA LEU A 85 1.34 35.48 -10.95
C LEU A 85 0.81 36.31 -12.12
N PRO A 86 0.29 35.67 -13.18
CA PRO A 86 -0.08 36.38 -14.38
C PRO A 86 -1.44 37.09 -14.27
N GLU A 87 -1.49 38.37 -14.64
CA GLU A 87 -2.74 39.14 -14.71
C GLU A 87 -3.78 38.59 -15.72
N SER A 88 -3.34 37.78 -16.69
CA SER A 88 -4.16 37.21 -17.77
C SER A 88 -3.61 35.83 -18.17
N PRO A 89 -4.42 34.96 -18.80
CA PRO A 89 -3.99 33.60 -19.15
C PRO A 89 -2.66 33.55 -19.91
N ILE A 90 -1.85 32.54 -19.62
CA ILE A 90 -0.51 32.43 -20.21
C ILE A 90 -0.63 31.99 -21.67
N THR A 91 0.00 32.77 -22.54
CA THR A 91 0.10 32.49 -23.97
C THR A 91 1.53 32.72 -24.44
N GLY A 92 1.94 32.09 -25.54
CA GLY A 92 3.26 32.29 -26.10
C GLY A 92 3.58 33.76 -26.39
N SER A 93 2.63 34.50 -26.96
CA SER A 93 2.80 35.93 -27.25
C SER A 93 3.01 36.76 -25.99
N ARG A 94 2.35 36.40 -24.87
CA ARG A 94 2.55 37.06 -23.57
C ARG A 94 3.95 36.81 -23.03
N VAL A 95 4.43 35.56 -23.06
CA VAL A 95 5.78 35.21 -22.59
C VAL A 95 6.84 35.92 -23.44
N ILE A 96 6.64 36.00 -24.76
CA ILE A 96 7.52 36.76 -25.66
C ILE A 96 7.52 38.26 -25.31
N ALA A 97 6.34 38.87 -25.15
CA ALA A 97 6.23 40.28 -24.79
C ALA A 97 6.87 40.60 -23.41
N LEU A 98 6.74 39.68 -22.46
CA LEU A 98 7.38 39.76 -21.15
C LEU A 98 8.91 39.85 -21.29
N LEU A 99 9.51 38.95 -22.08
CA LEU A 99 10.95 38.93 -22.34
C LEU A 99 11.41 40.16 -23.14
N GLN A 100 10.60 40.64 -24.10
CA GLN A 100 10.91 41.86 -24.88
C GLN A 100 10.91 43.14 -24.05
N ASN A 101 10.13 43.18 -22.96
CA ASN A 101 10.11 44.31 -22.03
C ASN A 101 11.26 44.26 -21.01
N GLY A 102 11.99 43.16 -20.94
CA GLY A 102 13.18 43.02 -20.11
C GLY A 102 14.41 43.70 -20.73
N LYS A 103 15.57 43.48 -20.11
CA LYS A 103 16.85 44.00 -20.60
C LYS A 103 17.27 43.28 -21.88
N GLU A 104 17.90 44.00 -22.80
CA GLU A 104 18.53 43.39 -23.98
C GLU A 104 19.62 42.42 -23.54
N ALA A 105 19.54 41.19 -24.04
CA ALA A 105 20.39 40.08 -23.67
C ALA A 105 21.29 39.65 -24.84
N ASP A 106 22.59 39.55 -24.60
CA ASP A 106 23.52 38.96 -25.57
C ASP A 106 23.24 37.46 -25.73
N GLY A 107 23.24 36.96 -26.97
CA GLY A 107 22.99 35.56 -27.30
C GLY A 107 21.52 35.08 -27.25
N LEU A 108 20.55 35.96 -26.97
CA LEU A 108 19.12 35.68 -27.08
C LEU A 108 18.48 36.60 -28.11
N VAL A 109 17.90 36.02 -29.15
CA VAL A 109 17.08 36.75 -30.13
C VAL A 109 15.61 36.45 -29.87
N ILE A 110 14.84 37.49 -29.56
CA ILE A 110 13.41 37.41 -29.24
C ILE A 110 12.61 37.93 -30.43
N GLU A 111 12.08 37.02 -31.24
CA GLU A 111 11.17 37.33 -32.36
C GLU A 111 9.71 37.24 -31.91
N THR A 112 8.79 37.80 -32.71
CA THR A 112 7.34 37.85 -32.42
C THR A 112 6.72 36.48 -32.08
N HIS A 113 7.26 35.39 -32.62
CA HIS A 113 6.72 34.03 -32.43
C HIS A 113 7.78 32.98 -32.07
N LEU A 114 9.00 33.39 -31.77
CA LEU A 114 10.14 32.48 -31.66
C LEU A 114 11.20 33.04 -30.71
N LEU A 115 11.70 32.20 -29.81
CA LEU A 115 12.92 32.45 -29.05
C LEU A 115 14.06 31.69 -29.71
N CYS A 116 15.16 32.38 -30.01
CA CYS A 116 16.36 31.81 -30.63
C CYS A 116 17.55 32.03 -29.69
N PHE A 117 18.17 30.94 -29.25
CA PHE A 117 19.34 30.96 -28.37
C PHE A 117 20.59 30.68 -29.21
N GLY A 118 21.60 31.55 -29.15
CA GLY A 118 22.83 31.41 -29.93
C GLY A 118 24.03 32.09 -29.28
N ILE A 119 25.24 31.62 -29.63
CA ILE A 119 26.49 32.30 -29.28
C ILE A 119 26.86 33.18 -30.48
N HIS A 120 27.09 34.47 -30.28
CA HIS A 120 27.62 35.34 -31.33
C HIS A 120 28.93 34.75 -31.88
N GLY A 121 28.94 34.37 -33.15
CA GLY A 121 30.16 34.00 -33.89
C GLY A 121 30.47 32.52 -34.11
N ASN A 122 29.59 31.57 -33.77
CA ASN A 122 29.80 30.15 -34.12
C ASN A 122 28.56 29.51 -34.75
N SER A 123 28.74 28.82 -35.89
CA SER A 123 27.70 28.15 -36.68
C SER A 123 27.24 26.82 -36.06
N GLY A 124 27.01 26.80 -34.74
CA GLY A 124 26.44 25.66 -34.02
C GLY A 124 24.91 25.67 -34.07
N GLU A 125 24.31 24.51 -33.77
CA GLU A 125 22.84 24.37 -33.69
C GLU A 125 22.26 25.34 -32.65
N GLN A 126 21.41 26.25 -33.12
CA GLN A 126 20.68 27.19 -32.28
C GLN A 126 19.45 26.49 -31.70
N MET A 127 19.30 26.52 -30.38
CA MET A 127 18.05 26.09 -29.74
C MET A 127 16.95 27.09 -30.08
N LYS A 128 15.78 26.60 -30.48
CA LYS A 128 14.63 27.41 -30.88
C LYS A 128 13.38 26.95 -30.14
N ILE A 129 12.66 27.90 -29.55
CA ILE A 129 11.39 27.64 -28.86
C ILE A 129 10.30 28.48 -29.51
N SER A 130 9.35 27.81 -30.13
CA SER A 130 8.20 28.50 -30.73
C SER A 130 7.24 29.00 -29.65
N ALA A 131 6.52 30.09 -29.93
CA ALA A 131 5.51 30.63 -29.03
C ALA A 131 4.49 29.58 -28.56
N ARG A 132 4.18 28.59 -29.40
CA ARG A 132 3.22 27.51 -29.07
C ARG A 132 3.73 26.57 -27.97
N GLN A 133 5.03 26.48 -27.76
CA GLN A 133 5.64 25.59 -26.77
C GLN A 133 5.84 26.29 -25.41
N LEU A 134 5.80 27.63 -25.38
CA LEU A 134 6.06 28.40 -24.17
C LEU A 134 5.03 28.15 -23.05
N PRO A 135 3.71 28.05 -23.29
CA PRO A 135 2.76 27.76 -22.21
C PRO A 135 3.06 26.45 -21.48
N ALA A 136 3.41 25.38 -22.21
CA ALA A 136 3.77 24.10 -21.62
C ALA A 136 5.06 24.17 -20.80
N ALA A 137 6.06 24.93 -21.28
CA ALA A 137 7.29 25.17 -20.55
C ALA A 137 7.03 25.93 -19.24
N VAL A 138 6.12 26.91 -19.23
CA VAL A 138 5.71 27.62 -18.02
C VAL A 138 4.98 26.70 -17.04
N ALA A 139 4.00 25.94 -17.52
CA ALA A 139 3.26 24.98 -16.69
C ALA A 139 4.21 23.96 -16.03
N LEU A 140 5.27 23.56 -16.73
CA LEU A 140 6.31 22.70 -16.16
C LEU A 140 7.16 23.41 -15.09
N ILE A 141 7.51 24.69 -15.27
CA ILE A 141 8.21 25.47 -14.23
C ILE A 141 7.36 25.56 -12.97
N GLU A 142 6.08 25.89 -13.10
CA GLU A 142 5.15 25.92 -11.96
C GLU A 142 5.04 24.54 -11.28
N PHE A 143 4.91 23.46 -12.07
CA PHE A 143 4.91 22.11 -11.50
C PHE A 143 6.21 21.78 -10.76
N LEU A 144 7.37 22.21 -11.27
CA LEU A 144 8.65 22.03 -10.58
C LEU A 144 8.71 22.83 -9.27
N ILE A 145 8.06 23.98 -9.18
CA ILE A 145 7.95 24.76 -7.94
C ILE A 145 7.06 24.02 -6.94
N GLU A 146 5.91 23.52 -7.36
CA GLU A 146 5.00 22.75 -6.49
C GLU A 146 5.62 21.42 -6.00
N SER A 147 6.41 20.76 -6.85
CA SER A 147 7.00 19.46 -6.52
C SER A 147 8.34 19.54 -5.79
N LEU A 148 9.24 20.44 -6.19
CA LEU A 148 10.61 20.54 -5.68
C LEU A 148 10.83 21.73 -4.74
N GLY A 149 9.87 22.67 -4.69
CA GLY A 149 9.96 23.92 -3.94
C GLY A 149 10.55 25.07 -4.75
N PHE A 150 10.08 26.28 -4.48
CA PHE A 150 10.51 27.52 -5.14
C PHE A 150 12.02 27.75 -5.09
N GLU A 151 12.65 27.49 -3.94
CA GLU A 151 14.08 27.71 -3.71
C GLU A 151 14.97 26.94 -4.71
N VAL A 152 14.57 25.72 -5.09
CA VAL A 152 15.31 24.91 -6.07
C VAL A 152 15.34 25.58 -7.45
N ILE A 153 14.21 26.17 -7.84
CA ILE A 153 14.05 26.85 -9.12
C ILE A 153 14.71 28.23 -9.10
N TYR A 154 14.62 28.94 -7.98
CA TYR A 154 15.30 30.20 -7.78
C TYR A 154 16.83 30.05 -7.84
N GLN A 155 17.41 29.02 -7.22
CA GLN A 155 18.84 28.70 -7.35
C GLN A 155 19.24 28.36 -8.78
N ALA A 156 18.37 27.71 -9.55
CA ALA A 156 18.61 27.43 -10.96
C ALA A 156 18.63 28.74 -11.78
N TYR A 157 17.69 29.65 -11.51
CA TYR A 157 17.63 30.98 -12.11
C TYR A 157 18.88 31.82 -11.79
N GLU A 158 19.29 31.90 -10.52
CA GLU A 158 20.51 32.61 -10.09
C GLU A 158 21.78 32.04 -10.73
N LYS A 159 21.83 30.72 -10.94
CA LYS A 159 22.96 30.11 -11.63
C LYS A 159 23.01 30.48 -13.12
N LEU A 160 21.84 30.59 -13.75
CA LEU A 160 21.70 30.98 -15.16
C LEU A 160 21.97 32.48 -15.36
N SER A 161 21.66 33.33 -14.38
CA SER A 161 21.97 34.77 -14.45
C SER A 161 23.48 35.05 -14.41
N GLN A 162 24.26 34.16 -13.78
CA GLN A 162 25.72 34.30 -13.65
C GLN A 162 26.50 33.88 -14.90
N ASN A 163 26.07 32.82 -15.61
CA ASN A 163 26.75 32.32 -16.81
C ASN A 163 25.76 31.56 -17.73
N LEU A 164 25.60 32.02 -18.96
CA LEU A 164 24.60 31.50 -19.90
C LEU A 164 25.17 30.62 -21.02
N ASP A 165 26.15 29.79 -20.71
CA ASP A 165 26.70 28.84 -21.67
C ASP A 165 25.89 27.53 -21.74
N SER A 166 26.04 26.82 -22.86
CA SER A 166 25.38 25.52 -23.08
C SER A 166 25.74 24.50 -21.98
N ALA A 167 26.95 24.59 -21.42
CA ALA A 167 27.39 23.75 -20.32
C ALA A 167 26.57 23.99 -19.03
N THR A 168 26.30 25.25 -18.69
CA THR A 168 25.51 25.63 -17.52
C THR A 168 24.05 25.22 -17.69
N ILE A 169 23.45 25.47 -18.86
CA ILE A 169 22.08 25.02 -19.18
C ILE A 169 21.96 23.49 -19.05
N SER A 170 22.93 22.74 -19.57
CA SER A 170 22.96 21.27 -19.47
C SER A 170 23.11 20.80 -18.01
N ALA A 171 23.97 21.47 -17.24
CA ALA A 171 24.19 21.16 -15.82
C ALA A 171 22.94 21.43 -14.97
N VAL A 172 22.25 22.56 -15.20
CA VAL A 172 20.98 22.89 -14.54
C VAL A 172 19.90 21.89 -14.93
N THR A 173 19.76 21.57 -16.22
CA THR A 173 18.80 20.57 -16.70
C THR A 173 19.04 19.20 -16.06
N LYS A 174 20.29 18.75 -15.97
CA LYS A 174 20.65 17.49 -15.32
C LYS A 174 20.32 17.50 -13.82
N LYS A 175 20.59 18.62 -13.12
CA LYS A 175 20.26 18.77 -11.69
C LYS A 175 18.76 18.70 -11.46
N LEU A 176 17.96 19.47 -12.20
CA LEU A 176 16.50 19.46 -12.08
C LEU A 176 15.90 18.11 -12.51
N SER A 177 16.43 17.49 -13.56
CA SER A 177 15.99 16.16 -13.99
C SER A 177 16.25 15.10 -12.93
N ALA A 178 17.39 15.15 -12.23
CA ALA A 178 17.69 14.21 -11.15
C ALA A 178 16.77 14.41 -9.94
N ALA A 179 16.54 15.67 -9.54
CA ALA A 179 15.63 16.01 -8.45
C ALA A 179 14.18 15.59 -8.76
N LEU A 180 13.69 15.91 -9.96
CA LEU A 180 12.36 15.49 -10.40
C LEU A 180 12.25 13.97 -10.52
N TYR A 181 13.28 13.27 -10.99
CA TYR A 181 13.26 11.80 -11.05
C TYR A 181 13.22 11.16 -9.66
N GLN A 182 13.95 11.70 -8.68
CA GLN A 182 13.91 11.25 -7.29
C GLN A 182 12.52 11.45 -6.70
N PHE A 183 11.97 12.66 -6.81
CA PHE A 183 10.60 12.98 -6.40
C PHE A 183 9.59 12.00 -7.01
N LEU A 184 9.60 11.82 -8.33
CA LEU A 184 8.70 10.87 -9.00
C LEU A 184 9.01 9.40 -8.69
N GLY A 185 10.15 9.08 -8.09
CA GLY A 185 10.46 7.76 -7.57
C GLY A 185 9.68 7.42 -6.31
N GLU A 186 9.38 8.44 -5.50
CA GLU A 186 8.62 8.33 -4.25
C GLU A 186 7.10 8.44 -4.48
N HIS A 187 6.70 9.08 -5.58
CA HIS A 187 5.29 9.42 -5.85
C HIS A 187 4.64 8.67 -7.03
N LEU A 188 5.40 7.92 -7.83
CA LEU A 188 4.89 7.08 -8.92
C LEU A 188 5.42 5.65 -8.80
N PRO A 189 4.71 4.66 -9.39
CA PRO A 189 5.14 3.27 -9.36
C PRO A 189 6.53 3.05 -9.94
N SER A 190 7.27 2.14 -9.31
CA SER A 190 8.57 1.69 -9.79
C SER A 190 8.47 1.15 -11.23
N ALA A 191 9.56 1.25 -11.99
CA ALA A 191 9.58 0.75 -13.37
C ALA A 191 9.29 -0.77 -13.45
N SER A 192 9.79 -1.53 -12.48
CA SER A 192 9.51 -2.96 -12.34
C SER A 192 8.03 -3.24 -12.07
N ASN A 193 7.40 -2.47 -11.16
CA ASN A 193 5.97 -2.62 -10.89
C ASN A 193 5.16 -2.32 -12.15
N ARG A 194 5.46 -1.24 -12.88
CA ARG A 194 4.78 -0.89 -14.13
C ARG A 194 4.88 -1.97 -15.19
N GLN A 195 6.08 -2.50 -15.41
CA GLN A 195 6.29 -3.61 -16.34
C GLN A 195 5.50 -4.84 -15.93
N MET A 196 5.48 -5.17 -14.64
CA MET A 196 4.68 -6.27 -14.11
C MET A 196 3.18 -6.04 -14.37
N VAL A 197 2.65 -4.85 -14.05
CA VAL A 197 1.22 -4.57 -14.25
C VAL A 197 0.83 -4.64 -15.73
N GLN A 198 1.66 -4.08 -16.60
CA GLN A 198 1.46 -4.13 -18.04
C GLN A 198 1.47 -5.56 -18.55
N LEU A 199 2.40 -6.39 -18.06
CA LEU A 199 2.45 -7.81 -18.42
C LEU A 199 1.17 -8.54 -18.01
N LEU A 200 0.71 -8.36 -16.77
CA LEU A 200 -0.53 -8.98 -16.28
C LEU A 200 -1.76 -8.49 -17.06
N SER A 201 -1.90 -7.17 -17.20
CA SER A 201 -3.01 -6.55 -17.95
C SER A 201 -3.06 -7.05 -19.40
N ASN A 202 -1.93 -7.06 -20.10
CA ASN A 202 -1.84 -7.54 -21.48
C ASN A 202 -2.17 -9.03 -21.58
N TYR A 203 -1.77 -9.83 -20.59
CA TYR A 203 -2.08 -11.25 -20.58
C TYR A 203 -3.59 -11.50 -20.53
N ILE A 204 -4.32 -10.83 -19.62
CA ILE A 204 -5.79 -10.95 -19.54
C ILE A 204 -6.45 -10.45 -20.82
N SER A 205 -6.07 -9.26 -21.30
CA SER A 205 -6.68 -8.68 -22.50
C SER A 205 -6.49 -9.56 -23.74
N ASN A 206 -5.37 -10.27 -23.83
CA ASN A 206 -5.10 -11.20 -24.93
C ASN A 206 -5.82 -12.56 -24.75
N ALA A 207 -5.89 -13.06 -23.52
CA ALA A 207 -6.58 -14.31 -23.20
C ALA A 207 -8.10 -14.21 -23.41
N GLN A 208 -8.68 -13.05 -23.13
CA GLN A 208 -10.12 -12.80 -23.18
C GLN A 208 -10.43 -11.76 -24.28
N LYS A 209 -10.58 -12.26 -25.52
CA LYS A 209 -10.87 -11.41 -26.69
C LYS A 209 -12.15 -10.58 -26.49
N GLY A 210 -12.01 -9.25 -26.55
CA GLY A 210 -13.15 -8.32 -26.56
C GLY A 210 -13.46 -7.68 -25.21
N ILE A 211 -12.62 -7.84 -24.20
CA ILE A 211 -12.78 -7.13 -22.92
C ILE A 211 -12.45 -5.65 -23.09
N THR A 212 -13.40 -4.80 -22.67
CA THR A 212 -13.26 -3.34 -22.63
C THR A 212 -12.73 -2.81 -21.30
N SER A 213 -12.88 -3.57 -20.21
CA SER A 213 -12.39 -3.25 -18.87
C SER A 213 -12.10 -4.53 -18.08
N ILE A 214 -10.95 -4.59 -17.42
CA ILE A 214 -10.55 -5.73 -16.59
C ILE A 214 -11.20 -5.60 -15.21
N ASN A 215 -11.88 -6.66 -14.76
CA ASN A 215 -12.49 -6.76 -13.44
C ASN A 215 -11.73 -7.76 -12.55
N PRO A 216 -11.85 -7.66 -11.22
CA PRO A 216 -11.25 -8.63 -10.30
C PRO A 216 -11.61 -10.09 -10.61
N GLU A 217 -12.84 -10.33 -11.08
CA GLU A 217 -13.40 -11.63 -11.40
C GLU A 217 -12.73 -12.30 -12.61
N ASP A 218 -12.11 -11.51 -13.49
CA ASP A 218 -11.40 -12.00 -14.67
C ASP A 218 -10.10 -12.72 -14.28
N VAL A 219 -9.59 -12.48 -13.07
CA VAL A 219 -8.43 -13.17 -12.50
C VAL A 219 -8.89 -14.49 -11.85
N THR A 220 -8.94 -15.60 -12.59
CA THR A 220 -9.36 -16.92 -12.07
C THR A 220 -8.19 -17.83 -11.68
N ASP A 221 -8.48 -18.93 -10.98
CA ASP A 221 -7.49 -19.96 -10.63
C ASP A 221 -6.81 -20.56 -11.86
N GLU A 222 -7.55 -20.72 -12.97
CA GLU A 222 -7.05 -21.23 -14.25
C GLU A 222 -6.13 -20.20 -14.92
N LEU A 223 -6.53 -18.93 -14.96
CA LEU A 223 -5.73 -17.85 -15.55
C LEU A 223 -4.35 -17.75 -14.88
N ILE A 224 -4.31 -17.82 -13.55
CA ILE A 224 -3.05 -17.75 -12.78
C ILE A 224 -2.13 -18.93 -13.14
N TYR A 225 -2.69 -20.13 -13.25
CA TYR A 225 -1.95 -21.33 -13.61
C TYR A 225 -1.44 -21.29 -15.05
N ASP A 226 -2.27 -20.90 -16.01
CA ASP A 226 -1.92 -20.79 -17.42
C ASP A 226 -0.85 -19.72 -17.65
N PHE A 227 -0.96 -18.57 -16.94
CA PHE A 227 0.05 -17.52 -16.95
C PHE A 227 1.40 -18.04 -16.48
N TRP A 228 1.43 -18.75 -15.35
CA TRP A 228 2.66 -19.35 -14.84
C TRP A 228 3.25 -20.34 -15.85
N CYS A 229 2.42 -21.20 -16.47
CA CYS A 229 2.92 -22.15 -17.46
C CYS A 229 3.57 -21.46 -18.66
N ALA A 230 2.99 -20.35 -19.13
CA ALA A 230 3.50 -19.57 -20.25
C ALA A 230 4.81 -18.81 -19.92
N HIS A 231 4.93 -18.27 -18.71
CA HIS A 231 6.01 -17.35 -18.34
C HIS A 231 7.09 -17.96 -17.42
N ALA A 232 6.93 -19.19 -16.92
CA ALA A 232 7.91 -19.78 -15.99
C ALA A 232 9.31 -19.98 -16.59
N HIS A 233 9.42 -20.10 -17.92
CA HIS A 233 10.68 -20.28 -18.65
C HIS A 233 11.34 -18.95 -19.04
N ASP A 234 10.65 -17.83 -18.84
CA ASP A 234 11.14 -16.52 -19.23
C ASP A 234 12.03 -15.95 -18.13
N ASP A 235 13.35 -16.00 -18.31
CA ASP A 235 14.30 -15.45 -17.33
C ASP A 235 14.19 -13.92 -17.17
N SER A 236 13.54 -13.23 -18.11
CA SER A 236 13.33 -11.77 -18.03
C SER A 236 12.25 -11.39 -17.03
N VAL A 237 11.34 -12.33 -16.72
CA VAL A 237 10.23 -12.12 -15.79
C VAL A 237 10.35 -13.15 -14.68
N SER A 238 10.56 -12.74 -13.43
CA SER A 238 10.94 -13.62 -12.32
C SER A 238 9.84 -14.57 -11.82
N PHE A 239 9.11 -15.27 -12.69
CA PHE A 239 7.97 -16.15 -12.42
C PHE A 239 8.30 -17.65 -12.49
N ARG A 240 9.55 -18.02 -12.25
CA ARG A 240 9.97 -19.43 -12.24
C ARG A 240 9.17 -20.30 -11.25
N LEU A 241 8.71 -19.71 -10.13
CA LEU A 241 7.90 -20.37 -9.11
C LEU A 241 6.43 -19.98 -9.22
N PHE A 242 5.54 -20.94 -8.98
CA PHE A 242 4.11 -20.68 -9.03
C PHE A 242 3.68 -19.67 -7.94
N SER A 243 4.26 -19.74 -6.74
CA SER A 243 3.98 -18.78 -5.67
C SER A 243 4.23 -17.33 -6.08
N THR A 244 5.26 -17.07 -6.89
CA THR A 244 5.59 -15.71 -7.33
C THR A 244 4.54 -15.20 -8.33
N ALA A 245 4.11 -16.05 -9.27
CA ALA A 245 3.04 -15.72 -10.20
C ALA A 245 1.70 -15.50 -9.46
N ALA A 246 1.37 -16.41 -8.54
CA ALA A 246 0.16 -16.34 -7.72
C ALA A 246 0.13 -15.06 -6.86
N GLN A 247 1.26 -14.68 -6.25
CA GLN A 247 1.36 -13.43 -5.48
C GLN A 247 1.14 -12.19 -6.35
N ALA A 248 1.75 -12.13 -7.53
CA ALA A 248 1.55 -11.00 -8.44
C ALA A 248 0.08 -10.86 -8.87
N TRP A 249 -0.56 -11.97 -9.24
CA TRP A 249 -1.97 -11.98 -9.64
C TRP A 249 -2.93 -11.64 -8.51
N VAL A 250 -2.71 -12.18 -7.31
CA VAL A 250 -3.53 -11.86 -6.14
C VAL A 250 -3.40 -10.39 -5.79
N THR A 251 -2.18 -9.84 -5.82
CA THR A 251 -1.94 -8.41 -5.57
C THR A 251 -2.68 -7.57 -6.62
N TYR A 252 -2.59 -7.95 -7.89
CA TYR A 252 -3.29 -7.28 -8.99
C TYR A 252 -4.82 -7.35 -8.85
N ARG A 253 -5.38 -8.51 -8.50
CA ARG A 253 -6.81 -8.68 -8.24
C ARG A 253 -7.29 -7.82 -7.07
N ASN A 254 -6.53 -7.78 -5.98
CA ASN A 254 -6.87 -6.96 -4.82
C ASN A 254 -6.83 -5.47 -5.15
N ALA A 255 -5.87 -5.05 -5.97
CA ALA A 255 -5.80 -3.70 -6.50
C ALA A 255 -6.99 -3.34 -7.41
N LEU A 256 -7.42 -4.27 -8.28
CA LEU A 256 -8.65 -4.09 -9.07
C LEU A 256 -9.89 -3.94 -8.17
N ASN A 257 -10.00 -4.75 -7.11
CA ASN A 257 -11.08 -4.66 -6.12
C ASN A 257 -11.07 -3.31 -5.40
N LEU A 258 -9.89 -2.83 -5.03
CA LEU A 258 -9.74 -1.54 -4.37
C LEU A 258 -10.08 -0.40 -5.32
N ALA A 259 -9.71 -0.48 -6.59
CA ALA A 259 -10.01 0.52 -7.62
C ALA A 259 -11.48 0.52 -8.07
N SER A 260 -12.19 -0.61 -7.92
CA SER A 260 -13.62 -0.74 -8.17
C SER A 260 -14.47 -0.28 -6.99
N THR A 261 -13.95 -0.44 -5.77
CA THR A 261 -14.48 0.23 -4.58
C THR A 261 -14.11 1.71 -4.67
N ASP A 262 -14.95 2.60 -4.18
CA ASP A 262 -14.81 4.07 -4.25
C ASP A 262 -13.59 4.63 -3.45
N ALA A 263 -12.45 3.93 -3.39
CA ALA A 263 -11.21 4.36 -2.73
C ALA A 263 -10.58 5.59 -3.38
N PHE A 264 -10.85 5.84 -4.67
CA PHE A 264 -10.55 7.10 -5.34
C PHE A 264 -11.60 8.20 -5.07
N SER A 265 -12.69 7.87 -4.39
CA SER A 265 -13.81 8.77 -4.11
C SER A 265 -13.82 9.30 -2.68
N LEU A 266 -12.85 8.88 -1.84
CA LEU A 266 -12.44 9.58 -0.61
C LEU A 266 -11.71 10.91 -0.92
N HIS A 267 -12.16 11.61 -1.96
CA HIS A 267 -11.85 13.02 -2.16
C HIS A 267 -12.88 13.81 -1.38
N VAL A 268 -12.76 13.82 -0.05
CA VAL A 268 -13.52 14.77 0.75
C VAL A 268 -13.00 16.15 0.34
N SER A 269 -13.86 16.95 -0.29
CA SER A 269 -13.53 18.34 -0.55
C SER A 269 -13.18 19.00 0.79
N ILE A 270 -12.14 19.85 0.84
CA ILE A 270 -11.87 20.68 2.03
C ILE A 270 -13.13 21.44 2.46
N ASP A 271 -14.00 21.81 1.52
CA ASP A 271 -15.30 22.43 1.79
C ASP A 271 -16.27 21.50 2.53
N GLN A 272 -16.24 20.18 2.28
CA GLN A 272 -17.07 19.19 2.99
C GLN A 272 -16.52 18.88 4.39
N MET A 273 -15.19 18.89 4.58
CA MET A 273 -14.58 18.71 5.91
C MET A 273 -14.86 19.88 6.87
N GLN A 274 -15.09 21.07 6.30
CA GLN A 274 -15.41 22.28 7.06
C GLN A 274 -16.87 22.30 7.55
N GLU A 275 -17.80 21.66 6.81
CA GLU A 275 -19.20 21.50 7.24
C GLU A 275 -19.39 20.42 8.31
N ASP A 276 -18.57 19.37 8.31
CA ASP A 276 -18.69 18.22 9.25
C ASP A 276 -17.83 18.33 10.52
N GLY A 277 -17.05 19.41 10.71
CA GLY A 277 -16.29 19.65 11.95
C GLY A 277 -15.14 18.66 12.22
N GLN A 278 -14.67 17.92 11.20
CA GLN A 278 -13.65 16.87 11.36
C GLN A 278 -12.21 17.40 11.42
N ILE A 279 -12.00 18.70 11.18
CA ILE A 279 -10.68 19.36 11.27
C ILE A 279 -10.09 19.27 12.69
N ASP A 280 -10.93 19.32 13.72
CA ASP A 280 -10.47 19.22 15.12
C ASP A 280 -9.91 17.83 15.49
N GLN A 281 -10.32 16.76 14.79
CA GLN A 281 -9.84 15.40 15.06
C GLN A 281 -8.47 15.12 14.42
N VAL A 282 -8.21 15.68 13.22
CA VAL A 282 -6.91 15.55 12.53
C VAL A 282 -5.84 16.38 13.25
N HIS A 283 -6.18 17.57 13.74
CA HIS A 283 -5.27 18.35 14.57
C HIS A 283 -4.94 17.67 15.91
N HIS A 284 -5.86 16.90 16.49
CA HIS A 284 -5.61 16.18 17.74
C HIS A 284 -4.66 14.99 17.58
N HIS A 285 -4.61 14.34 16.42
CA HIS A 285 -3.69 13.22 16.15
C HIS A 285 -2.26 13.68 15.79
N GLN A 286 -2.08 14.87 15.22
CA GLN A 286 -0.74 15.44 14.98
C GLN A 286 -0.12 16.12 16.21
N SER A 287 -0.94 16.56 17.17
CA SER A 287 -0.44 17.29 18.35
C SER A 287 -0.05 16.40 19.55
N GLN A 288 -0.24 15.08 19.47
CA GLN A 288 0.24 14.13 20.49
C GLN A 288 1.55 13.41 20.13
N SER A 289 2.10 13.57 18.92
CA SER A 289 3.37 12.95 18.49
C SER A 289 4.60 13.87 18.58
N HIS A 290 4.45 15.08 19.12
CA HIS A 290 5.56 16.02 19.35
C HIS A 290 5.66 16.41 20.82
N MET A 291 6.20 15.51 21.65
CA MET A 291 7.03 15.89 22.80
C MET A 291 8.05 14.76 23.03
N ASP A 292 9.31 15.13 22.93
CA ASP A 292 10.53 14.43 23.37
C ASP A 292 10.91 13.12 22.64
N ASP A 293 11.74 13.25 21.60
CA ASP A 293 13.03 12.54 21.49
C ASP A 293 13.82 13.10 20.27
N GLU A 294 14.96 13.74 20.56
CA GLU A 294 15.97 14.12 19.57
C GLU A 294 16.72 12.88 19.07
N ASP A 295 17.20 12.95 17.82
CA ASP A 295 17.95 11.94 17.06
C ASP A 295 17.13 10.76 16.46
N TYR A 296 16.52 10.98 15.29
CA TYR A 296 16.61 10.13 14.09
C TYR A 296 15.71 10.73 12.98
N PRO A 297 16.17 10.88 11.72
CA PRO A 297 15.30 11.37 10.65
C PRO A 297 14.37 10.24 10.19
N LYS A 298 13.09 10.29 10.61
CA LYS A 298 12.03 9.50 9.97
C LYS A 298 11.65 10.18 8.64
N SER A 299 11.88 9.47 7.54
CA SER A 299 11.50 9.85 6.18
C SER A 299 9.98 10.02 6.10
N GLY A 300 9.52 11.26 6.14
CA GLY A 300 8.11 11.63 6.03
C GLY A 300 7.66 11.65 4.57
N ALA A 301 7.21 10.51 4.09
CA ALA A 301 6.28 10.43 2.97
C ALA A 301 5.33 9.27 3.26
N SER A 302 4.26 9.55 4.01
CA SER A 302 3.16 8.60 4.18
C SER A 302 2.51 8.41 2.81
N SER A 303 2.89 7.33 2.15
CA SER A 303 2.28 6.92 0.89
C SER A 303 0.77 6.74 1.11
N LEU A 304 -0.05 7.04 0.10
CA LEU A 304 -1.45 6.60 0.09
C LEU A 304 -1.54 5.09 0.34
N ALA A 305 -0.50 4.30 0.07
CA ALA A 305 -0.44 2.92 0.52
C ALA A 305 -0.53 2.78 2.05
N GLU A 306 0.13 3.63 2.85
CA GLU A 306 0.03 3.62 4.32
C GLU A 306 -1.32 4.16 4.83
N ILE A 307 -1.90 5.15 4.16
CA ILE A 307 -3.22 5.72 4.52
C ILE A 307 -4.38 4.82 4.04
N VAL A 308 -4.19 4.06 2.96
CA VAL A 308 -5.14 3.06 2.44
C VAL A 308 -4.93 1.68 3.08
N LEU A 309 -3.78 1.43 3.72
CA LEU A 309 -3.55 0.27 4.60
C LEU A 309 -4.35 0.34 5.90
N ASP A 310 -4.94 1.50 6.24
CA ASP A 310 -5.95 1.61 7.31
C ASP A 310 -7.30 0.97 6.91
N ILE A 311 -7.43 0.46 5.68
CA ILE A 311 -8.42 -0.56 5.37
C ILE A 311 -7.91 -1.89 5.95
N ASN A 312 -8.55 -2.34 7.03
CA ASN A 312 -8.41 -3.60 7.77
C ASN A 312 -8.26 -4.88 6.89
N THR A 313 -7.16 -5.02 6.14
CA THR A 313 -6.91 -6.13 5.22
C THR A 313 -6.40 -7.37 5.96
N PRO A 314 -6.78 -8.60 5.56
CA PRO A 314 -6.38 -9.81 6.28
C PRO A 314 -4.86 -10.03 6.39
N SER A 315 -4.06 -9.55 5.42
CA SER A 315 -2.60 -9.56 5.49
C SER A 315 -2.04 -8.70 6.62
N GLN A 316 -2.65 -7.53 6.86
CA GLN A 316 -2.21 -6.62 7.90
C GLN A 316 -2.39 -7.24 9.30
N TRP A 317 -3.41 -8.07 9.50
CA TRP A 317 -3.59 -8.75 10.79
C TRP A 317 -2.39 -9.60 11.16
N LEU A 318 -1.81 -10.34 10.22
CA LEU A 318 -0.63 -11.15 10.48
C LEU A 318 0.60 -10.27 10.76
N HIS A 319 0.73 -9.15 10.03
CA HIS A 319 1.80 -8.18 10.25
C HIS A 319 1.72 -7.54 11.65
N ASP A 320 0.51 -7.16 12.08
CA ASP A 320 0.27 -6.58 13.41
C ASP A 320 0.63 -7.56 14.53
N LEU A 321 0.49 -8.87 14.32
CA LEU A 321 0.89 -9.89 15.30
C LEU A 321 2.40 -10.06 15.44
N VAL A 322 3.19 -9.57 14.48
CA VAL A 322 4.67 -9.67 14.48
C VAL A 322 5.36 -8.32 14.62
N SER A 323 4.59 -7.24 14.74
CA SER A 323 5.05 -5.87 14.90
C SER A 323 4.77 -5.37 16.31
N PRO A 324 5.48 -4.34 16.80
CA PRO A 324 5.15 -3.70 18.07
C PRO A 324 3.67 -3.27 18.12
N PRO A 325 2.97 -3.47 19.26
CA PRO A 325 3.47 -4.00 20.53
C PRO A 325 3.44 -5.54 20.65
N CYS A 326 2.93 -6.26 19.65
CA CYS A 326 2.72 -7.72 19.71
C CYS A 326 3.98 -8.56 19.49
N ASP A 327 5.04 -8.00 18.92
CA ASP A 327 6.32 -8.64 18.60
C ASP A 327 6.97 -9.39 19.79
N ASN A 328 6.68 -8.93 21.02
CA ASN A 328 7.14 -9.55 22.25
C ASN A 328 6.34 -10.80 22.67
N ILE A 329 5.18 -11.05 22.06
CA ILE A 329 4.30 -12.19 22.32
C ILE A 329 4.36 -13.17 21.15
N LYS A 330 4.79 -14.41 21.43
CA LYS A 330 4.86 -15.46 20.40
C LYS A 330 3.48 -16.08 20.15
N LEU A 331 2.58 -15.33 19.53
CA LEU A 331 1.21 -15.77 19.22
C LEU A 331 1.25 -16.95 18.24
N PHE A 332 1.64 -16.71 16.99
CA PHE A 332 1.92 -17.76 16.02
C PHE A 332 3.42 -18.06 15.91
N THR A 333 3.75 -19.34 15.80
CA THR A 333 5.09 -19.77 15.38
C THR A 333 5.31 -19.49 13.89
N LYS A 334 6.57 -19.41 13.44
CA LYS A 334 6.89 -19.20 12.02
C LYS A 334 6.20 -20.23 11.10
N VAL A 335 6.16 -21.49 11.52
CA VAL A 335 5.49 -22.57 10.76
C VAL A 335 3.98 -22.33 10.67
N GLU A 336 3.35 -21.90 11.76
CA GLU A 336 1.92 -21.57 11.77
C GLU A 336 1.61 -20.35 10.88
N GLN A 337 2.50 -19.34 10.90
CA GLN A 337 2.40 -18.18 10.00
C GLN A 337 2.50 -18.61 8.54
N ASP A 338 3.47 -19.47 8.18
CA ASP A 338 3.66 -19.96 6.82
C ASP A 338 2.41 -20.69 6.28
N TYR A 339 1.64 -21.39 7.13
CA TYR A 339 0.42 -22.08 6.73
C TYR A 339 -0.75 -21.15 6.34
N ILE A 340 -0.77 -19.94 6.89
CA ILE A 340 -1.90 -19.00 6.75
C ILE A 340 -1.54 -17.72 5.99
N ALA A 341 -0.25 -17.48 5.75
CA ALA A 341 0.25 -16.24 5.13
C ALA A 341 -0.36 -15.98 3.76
N PHE A 342 -0.37 -16.97 2.87
CA PHE A 342 -0.89 -16.78 1.51
C PHE A 342 -2.42 -16.56 1.47
N PRO A 343 -3.26 -17.36 2.17
CA PRO A 343 -4.68 -17.05 2.30
C PRO A 343 -4.97 -15.65 2.85
N LEU A 344 -4.22 -15.20 3.87
CA LEU A 344 -4.39 -13.86 4.44
C LEU A 344 -3.95 -12.76 3.45
N MET A 345 -2.89 -12.99 2.68
CA MET A 345 -2.49 -12.11 1.58
C MET A 345 -3.54 -12.03 0.48
N ALA A 346 -4.19 -13.15 0.16
CA ALA A 346 -5.30 -13.18 -0.78
C ALA A 346 -6.54 -12.46 -0.26
N GLY A 347 -6.73 -12.41 1.06
CA GLY A 347 -7.81 -11.67 1.69
C GLY A 347 -9.18 -12.06 1.13
N SER A 348 -9.99 -11.09 0.72
CA SER A 348 -11.32 -11.36 0.14
C SER A 348 -11.28 -12.22 -1.14
N ALA A 349 -10.16 -12.19 -1.88
CA ALA A 349 -9.99 -13.03 -3.06
C ALA A 349 -9.75 -14.51 -2.73
N ALA A 350 -9.37 -14.86 -1.49
CA ALA A 350 -9.02 -16.24 -1.12
C ALA A 350 -10.15 -17.25 -1.40
N SER A 351 -11.42 -16.84 -1.20
CA SER A 351 -12.59 -17.69 -1.47
C SER A 351 -12.82 -17.93 -2.96
N ALA A 352 -12.53 -16.92 -3.80
CA ALA A 352 -12.64 -17.02 -5.25
C ALA A 352 -11.44 -17.75 -5.87
N LEU A 353 -10.27 -17.65 -5.23
CA LEU A 353 -8.99 -18.23 -5.65
C LEU A 353 -8.57 -19.40 -4.74
N LEU A 354 -9.55 -20.20 -4.31
CA LEU A 354 -9.33 -21.27 -3.34
C LEU A 354 -8.35 -22.32 -3.88
N LEU A 355 -8.42 -22.64 -5.18
CA LEU A 355 -7.54 -23.63 -5.78
C LEU A 355 -6.09 -23.10 -5.85
N THR A 356 -5.90 -21.81 -6.15
CA THR A 356 -4.60 -21.15 -6.10
C THR A 356 -4.01 -21.17 -4.69
N CYS A 357 -4.82 -20.89 -3.66
CA CYS A 357 -4.37 -20.98 -2.27
C CYS A 357 -3.84 -22.38 -1.92
N LEU A 358 -4.57 -23.42 -2.35
CA LEU A 358 -4.17 -24.82 -2.13
C LEU A 358 -2.94 -25.21 -2.95
N ARG A 359 -2.86 -24.79 -4.22
CA ARG A 359 -1.69 -24.99 -5.09
C ARG A 359 -0.44 -24.37 -4.48
N VAL A 360 -0.54 -23.14 -3.96
CA VAL A 360 0.58 -22.48 -3.28
C VAL A 360 1.02 -23.27 -2.05
N ALA A 361 0.07 -23.67 -1.19
CA ALA A 361 0.37 -24.40 0.04
C ALA A 361 1.05 -25.76 -0.22
N VAL A 362 0.62 -26.50 -1.25
CA VAL A 362 1.16 -27.83 -1.55
C VAL A 362 2.43 -27.77 -2.41
N PHE A 363 2.41 -27.03 -3.51
CA PHE A 363 3.45 -27.14 -4.53
C PHE A 363 4.63 -26.21 -4.30
N SER A 364 4.45 -25.03 -3.71
CA SER A 364 5.57 -24.09 -3.50
C SER A 364 6.69 -24.67 -2.64
N PRO A 365 6.41 -25.39 -1.51
CA PRO A 365 7.44 -26.06 -0.75
C PRO A 365 8.21 -27.13 -1.55
N LEU A 366 7.53 -27.82 -2.47
CA LEU A 366 8.13 -28.83 -3.33
C LEU A 366 9.03 -28.17 -4.39
N GLN A 367 8.53 -27.12 -5.04
CA GLN A 367 9.29 -26.34 -6.02
C GLN A 367 10.56 -25.76 -5.39
N ASN A 368 10.45 -25.16 -4.19
CA ASN A 368 11.58 -24.62 -3.45
C ASN A 368 12.65 -25.66 -3.14
N LYS A 369 12.25 -26.88 -2.72
CA LYS A 369 13.19 -27.99 -2.48
C LYS A 369 13.93 -28.38 -3.76
N ILE A 370 13.25 -28.42 -4.91
CA ILE A 370 13.86 -28.74 -6.20
C ILE A 370 14.88 -27.65 -6.60
N VAL A 371 14.50 -26.38 -6.51
CA VAL A 371 15.38 -25.24 -6.81
C VAL A 371 16.63 -25.27 -5.93
N GLN A 372 16.47 -25.48 -4.62
CA GLN A 372 17.58 -25.56 -3.67
C GLN A 372 18.50 -26.76 -3.97
N THR A 373 17.93 -27.92 -4.27
CA THR A 373 18.69 -29.13 -4.62
C THR A 373 19.51 -28.90 -5.89
N LYS A 374 18.92 -28.32 -6.94
CA LYS A 374 19.61 -27.96 -8.18
C LYS A 374 20.75 -26.96 -7.95
N ARG A 375 20.52 -25.89 -7.18
CA ARG A 375 21.57 -24.91 -6.81
C ARG A 375 22.73 -25.57 -6.05
N SER A 376 22.44 -26.52 -5.16
CA SER A 376 23.48 -27.23 -4.38
C SER A 376 24.30 -28.20 -5.22
N LYS A 377 23.68 -28.89 -6.21
CA LYS A 377 24.34 -29.81 -7.14
C LYS A 377 25.18 -29.08 -8.19
N SER A 378 24.72 -27.92 -8.67
CA SER A 378 25.52 -27.05 -9.55
C SER A 378 26.86 -26.64 -8.93
N ASN A 379 26.98 -26.62 -7.60
CA ASN A 379 28.20 -26.26 -6.87
C ASN A 379 29.08 -27.47 -6.49
N LYS A 380 28.66 -28.71 -6.76
CA LYS A 380 29.40 -29.94 -6.43
C LYS A 380 29.30 -30.93 -7.60
N ASP A 381 30.31 -30.94 -8.47
CA ASP A 381 30.58 -31.89 -9.56
C ASP A 381 29.39 -32.31 -10.45
N GLY A 382 29.44 -31.87 -11.70
CA GLY A 382 28.40 -32.00 -12.73
C GLY A 382 28.20 -33.41 -13.32
N THR A 383 27.98 -34.44 -12.51
CA THR A 383 27.60 -35.77 -13.03
C THR A 383 26.66 -36.50 -12.09
N ARG A 384 25.36 -36.18 -12.20
CA ARG A 384 24.23 -37.07 -11.87
C ARG A 384 22.94 -36.45 -12.40
N GLU A 385 22.67 -36.71 -13.68
CA GLU A 385 21.33 -36.58 -14.25
C GLU A 385 20.44 -37.64 -13.59
N GLY A 386 19.52 -37.20 -12.75
CA GLY A 386 18.47 -38.01 -12.18
C GLY A 386 17.25 -37.13 -11.99
N ASP A 387 16.06 -37.69 -12.26
CA ASP A 387 14.75 -37.03 -12.16
C ASP A 387 14.57 -36.40 -10.76
N ASP A 388 14.88 -35.10 -10.64
CA ASP A 388 14.84 -34.35 -9.37
C ASP A 388 13.40 -34.05 -8.94
N THR A 389 12.38 -34.54 -9.68
CA THR A 389 10.95 -34.39 -9.34
C THR A 389 10.43 -35.44 -8.35
N SER A 390 11.30 -36.28 -7.79
CA SER A 390 10.97 -37.24 -6.72
C SER A 390 10.19 -36.67 -5.51
N PRO A 391 10.28 -35.36 -5.13
CA PRO A 391 9.41 -34.81 -4.10
C PRO A 391 7.92 -34.90 -4.42
N PHE A 392 7.52 -34.86 -5.70
CA PHE A 392 6.11 -34.94 -6.12
C PHE A 392 5.53 -36.36 -5.96
N GLU A 393 6.36 -37.40 -6.07
CA GLU A 393 5.93 -38.80 -5.92
C GLU A 393 5.58 -39.16 -4.48
N LYS A 394 6.18 -38.44 -3.52
CA LYS A 394 5.95 -38.61 -2.07
C LYS A 394 4.70 -37.89 -1.57
N VAL A 395 4.05 -37.09 -2.42
CA VAL A 395 2.84 -36.36 -2.05
C VAL A 395 1.66 -37.33 -2.10
N THR A 396 0.93 -37.44 -0.98
CA THR A 396 -0.29 -38.24 -0.87
C THR A 396 -1.40 -37.66 -1.72
N ASP A 397 -2.37 -38.50 -2.11
CA ASP A 397 -3.53 -38.06 -2.90
C ASP A 397 -4.51 -37.18 -2.09
N ASP A 398 -4.30 -37.11 -0.77
CA ASP A 398 -5.08 -36.30 0.17
C ASP A 398 -4.41 -34.95 0.51
N ALA A 399 -3.39 -34.52 -0.21
CA ALA A 399 -2.62 -33.32 0.17
C ALA A 399 -3.46 -32.04 0.29
N TYR A 400 -4.47 -31.81 -0.56
CA TYR A 400 -5.40 -30.69 -0.37
C TYR A 400 -6.26 -30.85 0.88
N SER A 401 -6.73 -32.06 1.18
CA SER A 401 -7.46 -32.36 2.41
C SER A 401 -6.58 -32.12 3.65
N ASP A 402 -5.29 -32.47 3.58
CA ASP A 402 -4.33 -32.25 4.64
C ASP A 402 -4.10 -30.75 4.91
N ILE A 403 -4.00 -29.92 3.86
CA ILE A 403 -3.93 -28.46 4.02
C ILE A 403 -5.21 -27.89 4.63
N ILE A 404 -6.38 -28.33 4.17
CA ILE A 404 -7.67 -27.87 4.72
C ILE A 404 -7.78 -28.27 6.21
N LYS A 405 -7.32 -29.46 6.58
CA LYS A 405 -7.23 -29.88 7.97
C LYS A 405 -6.28 -28.99 8.77
N GLN A 406 -5.12 -28.64 8.23
CA GLN A 406 -4.20 -27.69 8.86
C GLN A 406 -4.85 -26.32 9.06
N TRP A 407 -5.62 -25.81 8.09
CA TRP A 407 -6.37 -24.56 8.28
C TRP A 407 -7.39 -24.66 9.42
N LYS A 408 -8.11 -25.78 9.57
CA LYS A 408 -9.01 -26.01 10.72
C LYS A 408 -8.26 -26.08 12.05
N GLU A 409 -7.08 -26.70 12.06
CA GLU A 409 -6.20 -26.68 13.23
C GLU A 409 -5.79 -25.25 13.57
N MET A 410 -5.49 -24.42 12.57
CA MET A 410 -5.18 -22.99 12.77
C MET A 410 -6.38 -22.17 13.27
N VAL A 411 -7.62 -22.52 12.88
CA VAL A 411 -8.84 -21.94 13.48
C VAL A 411 -8.90 -22.24 14.99
N ALA A 412 -8.59 -23.48 15.39
CA ALA A 412 -8.55 -23.86 16.80
C ALA A 412 -7.41 -23.15 17.56
N VAL A 413 -6.23 -23.03 16.94
CA VAL A 413 -5.09 -22.29 17.52
C VAL A 413 -5.40 -20.81 17.67
N ALA A 414 -5.95 -20.16 16.64
CA ALA A 414 -6.30 -18.74 16.68
C ALA A 414 -7.32 -18.42 17.77
N SER A 415 -8.41 -19.20 17.86
CA SER A 415 -9.42 -19.04 18.91
C SER A 415 -8.87 -19.33 20.30
N GLY A 416 -8.04 -20.37 20.45
CA GLY A 416 -7.42 -20.72 21.72
C GLY A 416 -6.46 -19.64 22.24
N LEU A 417 -5.64 -19.07 21.35
CA LEU A 417 -4.73 -17.98 21.69
C LEU A 417 -5.47 -16.67 21.97
N ARG A 418 -6.52 -16.35 21.20
CA ARG A 418 -7.40 -15.20 21.47
C ARG A 418 -8.00 -15.30 22.87
N ASP A 419 -8.64 -16.43 23.18
CA ASP A 419 -9.27 -16.65 24.48
C ASP A 419 -8.22 -16.61 25.61
N THR A 420 -6.99 -17.05 25.35
CA THR A 420 -5.88 -16.92 26.29
C THR A 420 -5.48 -15.46 26.51
N ALA A 421 -5.37 -14.66 25.45
CA ALA A 421 -5.01 -13.25 25.56
C ALA A 421 -6.07 -12.46 26.35
N TYR A 422 -7.35 -12.64 26.03
CA TYR A 422 -8.44 -12.01 26.77
C TYR A 422 -8.58 -12.55 28.21
N TYR A 423 -8.26 -13.82 28.46
CA TYR A 423 -8.20 -14.33 29.83
C TYR A 423 -7.15 -13.59 30.68
N ARG A 424 -6.03 -13.21 30.07
CA ARG A 424 -4.98 -12.44 30.76
C ARG A 424 -5.39 -11.00 31.02
N LEU A 425 -6.13 -10.38 30.10
CA LEU A 425 -6.78 -9.09 30.34
C LEU A 425 -7.79 -9.19 31.50
N TRP A 426 -8.58 -10.26 31.57
CA TRP A 426 -9.46 -10.53 32.72
C TRP A 426 -8.64 -10.64 34.02
N GLU A 427 -7.59 -11.47 34.06
CA GLU A 427 -6.76 -11.63 35.26
C GLU A 427 -6.10 -10.31 35.70
N ALA A 428 -5.75 -9.46 34.75
CA ALA A 428 -5.22 -8.11 34.99
C ALA A 428 -6.29 -7.10 35.46
N LYS A 429 -7.58 -7.47 35.44
CA LYS A 429 -8.74 -6.58 35.64
C LYS A 429 -8.74 -5.39 34.68
N ASP A 430 -8.25 -5.60 33.47
CA ASP A 430 -8.22 -4.56 32.45
C ASP A 430 -9.62 -4.40 31.82
N PRO A 431 -10.22 -3.18 31.80
CA PRO A 431 -11.55 -2.94 31.23
C PRO A 431 -11.67 -3.33 29.76
N GLN A 432 -10.58 -3.29 28.99
CA GLN A 432 -10.59 -3.65 27.57
C GLN A 432 -10.92 -5.14 27.37
N PHE A 433 -10.84 -5.98 28.41
CA PHE A 433 -11.35 -7.35 28.35
C PHE A 433 -12.80 -7.43 27.84
N PHE A 434 -13.66 -6.45 28.16
CA PHE A 434 -15.08 -6.51 27.78
C PHE A 434 -15.32 -6.47 26.26
N THR A 435 -14.35 -6.01 25.45
CA THR A 435 -14.43 -6.09 23.98
C THR A 435 -14.53 -7.54 23.49
N TYR A 436 -14.03 -8.51 24.28
CA TYR A 436 -14.20 -9.94 24.01
C TYR A 436 -15.65 -10.33 23.74
N PHE A 437 -16.61 -9.78 24.50
CA PHE A 437 -18.02 -10.17 24.38
C PHE A 437 -18.68 -9.59 23.14
N VAL A 438 -18.17 -8.48 22.62
CA VAL A 438 -18.57 -7.92 21.33
C VAL A 438 -18.18 -8.90 20.22
N ASP A 439 -16.94 -9.41 20.25
CA ASP A 439 -16.38 -10.22 19.16
C ASP A 439 -16.72 -11.72 19.24
N ALA A 440 -16.77 -12.27 20.45
CA ALA A 440 -16.79 -13.72 20.71
C ALA A 440 -17.80 -14.15 21.78
N GLY A 441 -18.54 -13.20 22.36
CA GLY A 441 -19.59 -13.50 23.33
C GLY A 441 -20.83 -14.14 22.68
N THR A 442 -21.57 -14.95 23.43
CA THR A 442 -22.94 -15.32 23.03
C THR A 442 -23.91 -14.18 23.30
N GLU A 443 -25.12 -14.25 22.72
CA GLU A 443 -26.17 -13.25 22.97
C GLU A 443 -26.54 -13.20 24.46
N ASP A 444 -26.69 -14.36 25.11
CA ASP A 444 -26.94 -14.46 26.55
C ASP A 444 -25.78 -13.89 27.39
N GLU A 445 -24.52 -14.16 27.02
CA GLU A 445 -23.34 -13.61 27.70
C GLU A 445 -23.33 -12.08 27.61
N ARG A 446 -23.65 -11.51 26.44
CA ARG A 446 -23.75 -10.06 26.24
C ARG A 446 -24.90 -9.45 27.04
N HIS A 447 -26.07 -10.08 27.04
CA HIS A 447 -27.24 -9.60 27.78
C HIS A 447 -26.96 -9.53 29.28
N ILE A 448 -26.45 -10.62 29.87
CA ILE A 448 -26.12 -10.69 31.30
C ILE A 448 -25.05 -9.65 31.66
N LEU A 449 -24.02 -9.48 30.82
CA LEU A 449 -22.99 -8.47 31.05
C LEU A 449 -23.59 -7.05 31.02
N SER A 450 -24.50 -6.78 30.10
CA SER A 450 -25.21 -5.50 29.99
C SER A 450 -26.06 -5.21 31.24
N GLU A 451 -26.80 -6.19 31.74
CA GLU A 451 -27.59 -6.06 32.98
C GLU A 451 -26.71 -5.75 34.19
N ILE A 452 -25.60 -6.49 34.38
CA ILE A 452 -24.66 -6.24 35.47
C ILE A 452 -24.05 -4.84 35.34
N SER A 453 -23.65 -4.45 34.13
CA SER A 453 -23.05 -3.13 33.88
C SER A 453 -24.02 -1.99 34.17
N LEU A 454 -25.30 -2.15 33.78
CA LEU A 454 -26.35 -1.19 34.07
C LEU A 454 -26.60 -1.08 35.59
N GLU A 455 -26.72 -2.21 36.29
CA GLU A 455 -26.91 -2.23 37.74
C GLU A 455 -25.76 -1.52 38.48
N GLN A 456 -24.51 -1.71 38.05
CA GLN A 456 -23.37 -1.02 38.64
C GLN A 456 -23.35 0.47 38.29
N SER A 457 -23.72 0.85 37.06
CA SER A 457 -23.86 2.26 36.66
C SER A 457 -24.91 2.99 37.50
N GLU A 458 -26.07 2.37 37.74
CA GLU A 458 -27.14 2.94 38.57
C GLU A 458 -26.69 3.13 40.03
N LYS A 459 -26.00 2.15 40.62
CA LYS A 459 -25.44 2.27 41.98
C LYS A 459 -24.38 3.36 42.11
N MET A 460 -23.67 3.65 41.03
CA MET A 460 -22.60 4.65 41.02
C MET A 460 -23.09 6.07 40.69
N ALA A 461 -24.29 6.22 40.14
CA ALA A 461 -24.89 7.52 39.83
C ALA A 461 -25.07 8.43 41.07
N ASP A 462 -25.18 7.83 42.27
CA ASP A 462 -25.38 8.52 43.54
C ASP A 462 -24.07 8.83 44.31
N SER A 463 -22.90 8.47 43.79
CA SER A 463 -21.59 8.69 44.45
C SER A 463 -20.85 9.92 43.93
N ALA A 464 -20.12 10.61 44.84
CA ALA A 464 -19.27 11.74 44.49
C ALA A 464 -18.13 11.29 43.55
N MET A 465 -18.22 11.71 42.28
CA MET A 465 -17.34 11.26 41.18
C MET A 465 -15.92 11.80 41.33
N ILE A 466 -14.92 10.91 41.39
CA ILE A 466 -13.50 11.23 41.25
C ILE A 466 -12.87 10.18 40.31
N GLY A 467 -12.57 10.55 39.06
CA GLY A 467 -11.86 9.68 38.09
C GLY A 467 -12.65 9.34 36.81
N ASN A 468 -12.14 8.38 36.03
CA ASN A 468 -12.76 7.90 34.78
C ASN A 468 -13.96 6.98 35.09
N TYR A 469 -15.17 7.47 34.80
CA TYR A 469 -16.43 6.78 35.12
C TYR A 469 -16.52 5.36 34.52
N ALA A 470 -16.04 5.16 33.29
CA ALA A 470 -16.07 3.86 32.63
C ALA A 470 -15.17 2.83 33.33
N GLU A 471 -14.01 3.28 33.81
CA GLU A 471 -13.04 2.44 34.53
C GLU A 471 -13.56 2.06 35.92
N MET A 472 -14.28 2.97 36.60
CA MET A 472 -14.93 2.68 37.87
C MET A 472 -16.04 1.62 37.72
N ILE A 473 -16.89 1.75 36.70
CA ILE A 473 -17.93 0.74 36.40
C ILE A 473 -17.27 -0.61 36.08
N ALA A 474 -16.26 -0.63 35.22
CA ALA A 474 -15.53 -1.85 34.86
C ALA A 474 -14.97 -2.57 36.09
N ASN A 475 -14.36 -1.84 37.01
CA ASN A 475 -13.84 -2.38 38.28
C ASN A 475 -14.96 -2.93 39.19
N ALA A 476 -16.11 -2.25 39.26
CA ALA A 476 -17.26 -2.73 40.00
C ALA A 476 -17.88 -4.00 39.38
N VAL A 477 -17.92 -4.08 38.05
CA VAL A 477 -18.34 -5.28 37.32
C VAL A 477 -17.39 -6.44 37.64
N PHE A 478 -16.07 -6.24 37.57
CA PHE A 478 -15.10 -7.28 37.97
C PHE A 478 -15.29 -7.75 39.40
N THR A 479 -15.49 -6.82 40.34
CA THR A 479 -15.72 -7.14 41.76
C THR A 479 -17.01 -7.95 41.94
N THR A 480 -18.07 -7.57 41.23
CA THR A 480 -19.35 -8.30 41.24
C THR A 480 -19.14 -9.74 40.73
N LEU A 481 -18.45 -9.91 39.59
CA LEU A 481 -18.15 -11.21 38.99
C LEU A 481 -17.29 -12.12 39.90
N GLU A 482 -16.47 -11.56 40.78
CA GLU A 482 -15.68 -12.33 41.77
C GLU A 482 -16.53 -12.91 42.90
N THR A 483 -17.66 -12.29 43.22
CA THR A 483 -18.58 -12.73 44.29
C THR A 483 -19.70 -13.65 43.80
N MET A 484 -19.88 -13.76 42.48
CA MET A 484 -20.90 -14.59 41.86
C MET A 484 -20.61 -16.10 42.00
N PRO A 485 -21.65 -16.95 42.05
CA PRO A 485 -21.46 -18.40 42.13
C PRO A 485 -20.79 -18.93 40.86
N ALA A 486 -20.00 -20.00 41.00
CA ALA A 486 -19.30 -20.63 39.87
C ALA A 486 -20.25 -21.15 38.77
N SER A 487 -21.51 -21.42 39.10
CA SER A 487 -22.57 -21.79 38.15
C SER A 487 -23.09 -20.63 37.30
N HIS A 488 -22.74 -19.38 37.62
CA HIS A 488 -23.10 -18.22 36.83
C HIS A 488 -22.44 -18.26 35.45
N LEU A 489 -23.15 -17.87 34.39
CA LEU A 489 -22.72 -18.04 32.99
C LEU A 489 -21.33 -17.42 32.74
N LEU A 490 -21.12 -16.19 33.19
CA LEU A 490 -19.85 -15.47 33.00
C LEU A 490 -18.69 -16.07 33.85
N CYS A 491 -18.99 -16.66 35.02
CA CYS A 491 -18.00 -17.34 35.85
C CYS A 491 -17.60 -18.71 35.26
N ALA A 492 -18.57 -19.42 34.69
CA ALA A 492 -18.31 -20.63 33.91
C ALA A 492 -17.47 -20.32 32.65
N LYS A 493 -17.76 -19.19 31.97
CA LYS A 493 -16.96 -18.70 30.85
C LYS A 493 -15.51 -18.39 31.25
N LYS A 494 -15.30 -17.66 32.36
CA LYS A 494 -13.96 -17.41 32.93
C LYS A 494 -13.21 -18.73 33.20
N SER A 495 -13.89 -19.71 33.78
CA SER A 495 -13.29 -21.03 34.08
C SER A 495 -12.88 -21.77 32.81
N LYS A 496 -13.72 -21.76 31.77
CA LYS A 496 -13.39 -22.31 30.45
C LYS A 496 -12.20 -21.61 29.82
N MET A 497 -12.15 -20.27 29.86
CA MET A 497 -11.02 -19.49 29.34
C MET A 497 -9.72 -19.82 30.08
N LYS A 498 -9.77 -20.03 31.40
CA LYS A 498 -8.63 -20.49 32.20
C LYS A 498 -8.10 -21.85 31.75
N GLU A 499 -8.97 -22.81 31.47
CA GLU A 499 -8.59 -24.13 30.93
C GLU A 499 -7.97 -24.02 29.54
N ILE A 500 -8.50 -23.15 28.68
CA ILE A 500 -7.95 -22.86 27.35
C ILE A 500 -6.56 -22.22 27.49
N ALA A 501 -6.39 -21.25 28.38
CA ALA A 501 -5.10 -20.62 28.68
C ALA A 501 -4.04 -21.61 29.17
N HIS A 502 -4.45 -22.72 29.79
CA HIS A 502 -3.55 -23.81 30.15
C HIS A 502 -3.10 -24.62 28.92
N ARG A 503 -3.98 -24.83 27.95
CA ARG A 503 -3.70 -25.59 26.72
C ARG A 503 -2.88 -24.80 25.70
N TYR A 504 -3.15 -23.50 25.55
CA TYR A 504 -2.52 -22.64 24.54
C TYR A 504 -1.45 -21.72 25.13
N ARG A 505 -0.54 -22.30 25.92
CA ARG A 505 0.56 -21.55 26.53
C ARG A 505 1.59 -21.13 25.48
N ARG A 506 1.92 -19.84 25.44
CA ARG A 506 3.00 -19.28 24.62
C ARG A 506 3.88 -18.35 25.42
N LYS A 507 5.12 -18.16 24.94
CA LYS A 507 6.05 -17.16 25.47
C LYS A 507 5.45 -15.76 25.26
N GLY A 508 5.45 -14.93 26.30
CA GLY A 508 4.94 -13.55 26.27
C GLY A 508 3.44 -13.41 26.63
N LEU A 509 2.66 -14.50 26.66
CA LEU A 509 1.25 -14.47 27.11
C LEU A 509 1.10 -14.41 28.64
N VAL A 510 2.19 -14.43 29.38
CA VAL A 510 2.22 -14.21 30.83
C VAL A 510 3.15 -13.03 31.04
N PRO A 511 2.77 -12.05 31.88
CA PRO A 511 3.59 -10.86 32.05
C PRO A 511 4.96 -11.27 32.57
N ILE A 512 6.01 -10.64 32.04
CA ILE A 512 7.31 -10.67 32.68
C ILE A 512 7.14 -9.89 33.97
N HIS A 513 7.57 -10.43 35.11
CA HIS A 513 7.53 -9.73 36.39
C HIS A 513 8.47 -8.50 36.34
N SER A 514 7.98 -7.41 35.76
CA SER A 514 8.64 -6.11 35.70
C SER A 514 7.94 -5.15 36.64
N THR A 515 8.72 -4.37 37.38
CA THR A 515 8.22 -3.27 38.22
C THR A 515 7.93 -2.00 37.41
N ASP A 516 8.21 -2.01 36.11
CA ASP A 516 7.95 -0.91 35.19
C ASP A 516 6.49 -0.91 34.68
N ASN A 517 5.78 0.18 35.00
CA ASN A 517 4.38 0.38 34.63
C ASN A 517 4.19 0.58 33.12
N ALA A 518 5.19 1.12 32.41
CA ALA A 518 5.11 1.30 30.95
C ALA A 518 5.12 -0.06 30.23
N ILE A 519 6.07 -0.93 30.58
CA ILE A 519 6.18 -2.29 30.02
C ILE A 519 4.91 -3.11 30.28
N TYR A 520 4.30 -2.95 31.45
CA TYR A 520 3.04 -3.63 31.78
C TYR A 520 1.87 -3.14 30.93
N LYS A 521 1.75 -1.82 30.70
CA LYS A 521 0.74 -1.24 29.81
C LYS A 521 0.93 -1.67 28.36
N ASP A 522 2.16 -1.68 27.86
CA ASP A 522 2.46 -2.16 26.51
C ASP A 522 2.08 -3.63 26.33
N TRP A 523 2.31 -4.45 27.37
CA TRP A 523 1.87 -5.84 27.39
C TRP A 523 0.35 -5.99 27.34
N LEU A 524 -0.41 -5.18 28.10
CA LEU A 524 -1.88 -5.18 28.03
C LEU A 524 -2.38 -4.77 26.64
N ASN A 525 -1.78 -3.74 26.05
CA ASN A 525 -2.11 -3.30 24.70
C ASN A 525 -1.80 -4.39 23.65
N ALA A 526 -0.66 -5.08 23.78
CA ALA A 526 -0.29 -6.21 22.94
C ALA A 526 -1.29 -7.37 23.04
N LEU A 527 -1.83 -7.64 24.23
CA LEU A 527 -2.88 -8.66 24.42
C LEU A 527 -4.19 -8.26 23.74
N LEU A 528 -4.59 -6.99 23.84
CA LEU A 528 -5.80 -6.49 23.19
C LEU A 528 -5.68 -6.60 21.66
N ILE A 529 -4.65 -5.97 21.08
CA ILE A 529 -4.42 -5.97 19.63
C ILE A 529 -4.26 -7.42 19.14
N GLY A 530 -3.43 -8.21 19.83
CA GLY A 530 -3.22 -9.62 19.50
C GLY A 530 -4.52 -10.43 19.55
N GLY A 531 -5.33 -10.25 20.58
CA GLY A 531 -6.63 -10.90 20.73
C GLY A 531 -7.60 -10.55 19.59
N GLU A 532 -7.74 -9.26 19.27
CA GLU A 532 -8.61 -8.78 18.19
C GLU A 532 -8.18 -9.37 16.83
N ARG A 533 -6.89 -9.27 16.48
CA ARG A 533 -6.36 -9.80 15.22
C ARG A 533 -6.50 -11.31 15.11
N LEU A 534 -6.28 -12.05 16.19
CA LEU A 534 -6.54 -13.49 16.23
C LEU A 534 -8.02 -13.83 16.04
N GLY A 535 -8.93 -13.00 16.55
CA GLY A 535 -10.37 -13.12 16.29
C GLY A 535 -10.72 -12.96 14.81
N LYS A 536 -10.15 -11.94 14.15
CA LYS A 536 -10.32 -11.70 12.70
C LYS A 536 -9.76 -12.86 11.87
N ILE A 537 -8.54 -13.32 12.17
CA ILE A 537 -7.92 -14.47 11.50
C ILE A 537 -8.74 -15.75 11.71
N HIS A 538 -9.25 -16.00 12.92
CA HIS A 538 -10.12 -17.13 13.22
C HIS A 538 -11.36 -17.14 12.32
N ASN A 539 -12.07 -16.01 12.23
CA ASN A 539 -13.30 -15.91 11.44
C ASN A 539 -13.01 -16.13 9.94
N PHE A 540 -11.97 -15.47 9.43
CA PHE A 540 -11.55 -15.62 8.04
C PHE A 540 -11.21 -17.08 7.67
N LEU A 541 -10.36 -17.74 8.46
CA LEU A 541 -9.95 -19.11 8.20
C LEU A 541 -11.10 -20.11 8.38
N ARG A 542 -12.02 -19.85 9.32
CA ARG A 542 -13.22 -20.68 9.50
C ARG A 542 -14.09 -20.64 8.25
N ASP A 543 -14.32 -19.46 7.72
CA ASP A 543 -15.18 -19.29 6.55
C ASP A 543 -14.52 -19.90 5.30
N LEU A 544 -13.20 -19.69 5.13
CA LEU A 544 -12.42 -20.29 4.05
C LEU A 544 -12.37 -21.83 4.14
N SER A 545 -12.13 -22.38 5.31
CA SER A 545 -12.07 -23.84 5.52
C SER A 545 -13.44 -24.51 5.35
N SER A 546 -14.52 -23.87 5.80
CA SER A 546 -15.88 -24.34 5.57
C SER A 546 -16.23 -24.34 4.08
N LEU A 547 -15.83 -23.31 3.34
CA LEU A 547 -16.00 -23.29 1.88
C LEU A 547 -15.21 -24.42 1.21
N ALA A 548 -13.97 -24.66 1.65
CA ALA A 548 -13.12 -25.72 1.11
C ALA A 548 -13.70 -27.11 1.37
N ASP A 549 -14.23 -27.36 2.57
CA ASP A 549 -14.93 -28.60 2.90
C ASP A 549 -16.12 -28.85 1.97
N SER A 550 -16.93 -27.82 1.71
CA SER A 550 -18.10 -27.94 0.84
C SER A 550 -17.74 -28.35 -0.60
N LYS A 551 -16.48 -28.13 -1.01
CA LYS A 551 -15.95 -28.41 -2.35
C LYS A 551 -14.93 -29.55 -2.38
N ILE A 552 -14.75 -30.29 -1.29
CA ILE A 552 -13.62 -31.22 -1.13
C ILE A 552 -13.53 -32.29 -2.24
N ALA A 553 -14.67 -32.83 -2.68
CA ALA A 553 -14.69 -33.84 -3.74
C ALA A 553 -14.15 -33.29 -5.08
N GLN A 554 -14.51 -32.06 -5.44
CA GLN A 554 -13.99 -31.40 -6.64
C GLN A 554 -12.50 -31.05 -6.49
N LEU A 555 -12.10 -30.58 -5.30
CA LEU A 555 -10.70 -30.25 -5.02
C LEU A 555 -9.79 -31.48 -5.12
N GLN A 556 -10.25 -32.66 -4.69
CA GLN A 556 -9.50 -33.91 -4.85
C GLN A 556 -9.33 -34.33 -6.31
N ILE A 557 -10.31 -34.07 -7.17
CA ILE A 557 -10.18 -34.29 -8.62
C ILE A 557 -9.14 -33.34 -9.20
N ASN A 558 -9.22 -32.05 -8.84
CA ASN A 558 -8.27 -31.03 -9.28
C ASN A 558 -6.84 -31.36 -8.81
N PHE A 559 -6.67 -31.85 -7.58
CA PHE A 559 -5.37 -32.25 -7.05
C PHE A 559 -4.66 -33.29 -7.92
N LYS A 560 -5.38 -34.31 -8.38
CA LYS A 560 -4.78 -35.37 -9.22
C LYS A 560 -4.24 -34.80 -10.53
N GLN A 561 -4.96 -33.85 -11.13
CA GLN A 561 -4.53 -33.16 -12.34
C GLN A 561 -3.34 -32.23 -12.02
N ASP A 562 -3.45 -31.41 -10.99
CA ASP A 562 -2.43 -30.46 -10.57
C ASP A 562 -1.10 -31.15 -10.22
N LYS A 563 -1.14 -32.29 -9.52
CA LYS A 563 0.07 -33.08 -9.19
C LYS A 563 0.85 -33.48 -10.44
N GLN A 564 0.16 -33.93 -11.49
CA GLN A 564 0.81 -34.29 -12.75
C GLN A 564 1.31 -33.05 -13.51
N ASN A 565 0.47 -32.02 -13.55
CA ASN A 565 0.70 -30.76 -14.23
C ASN A 565 1.94 -30.02 -13.68
N PHE A 566 1.98 -29.80 -12.37
CA PHE A 566 3.12 -29.17 -11.70
C PHE A 566 4.39 -30.00 -11.82
N ARG A 567 4.29 -31.34 -11.76
CA ARG A 567 5.45 -32.22 -11.99
C ARG A 567 5.99 -32.02 -13.41
N ASN A 568 5.13 -32.07 -14.42
CA ASN A 568 5.52 -31.91 -15.82
C ASN A 568 6.14 -30.53 -16.08
N GLN A 569 5.56 -29.47 -15.53
CA GLN A 569 6.09 -28.10 -15.67
C GLN A 569 7.44 -27.94 -14.96
N MET A 570 7.61 -28.52 -13.77
CA MET A 570 8.92 -28.50 -13.10
C MET A 570 9.96 -29.36 -13.82
N ARG A 571 9.53 -30.42 -14.52
CA ARG A 571 10.41 -31.21 -15.36
C ARG A 571 10.92 -30.39 -16.55
N SER A 572 10.01 -29.74 -17.30
CA SER A 572 10.40 -28.90 -18.45
C SER A 572 11.32 -27.74 -18.07
N LEU A 573 11.12 -27.11 -16.91
CA LEU A 573 11.96 -26.00 -16.42
C LEU A 573 13.41 -26.38 -16.08
N TYR A 574 13.71 -27.68 -15.96
CA TYR A 574 14.96 -28.14 -15.36
C TYR A 574 15.61 -29.33 -16.07
N GLU A 575 14.98 -29.94 -17.08
CA GLU A 575 15.54 -31.01 -17.91
C GLU A 575 15.94 -30.53 -19.33
N VAL A 576 16.19 -29.22 -19.52
CA VAL A 576 16.81 -28.68 -20.75
C VAL A 576 18.32 -28.56 -20.59
#